data_AF-A0AAW1WF06-F1
#
_entry.id   AF-A0AAW1WF06-F1
#
_cell.length_a   1.000
_cell.length_b   1.000
_cell.length_c   1.000
_cell.angle_alpha   90.00
_cell.angle_beta   90.00
_cell.angle_gamma   90.00
#
_symmetry.space_group_name_H-M   'P 1'
#
loop_
_entity.id
_entity.type
_entity.pdbx_description
1 polymer ?
#
loop_
_entity_poly.entity_id
_entity_poly.type
_entity_poly.pdbx_seq_one_letter_code
_entity_poly.pdbx_strand_id
1 'polypeptide(L)'
;MGVLTKTVKGLCLVDWGRGIDLHLFPDNMEFKGDCRTSGFRCVEMQENKPWTFQVDTYGLCVIVHMMLHNSYMEIDKKPSPDGGYVYLPMSSLKRYWKVELWKNLFVKLLNSNPGYNEKKLLQDLRESFQEYMCTDPHLIKTISDLLAKQRLSMCVA
;
A
#
# COMPACT_ATOMS: atom_id res chain seq x y z
N MET A 1 12.64 -23.64 -15.66
CA MET A 1 12.13 -22.80 -14.56
C MET A 1 12.85 -21.46 -14.61
N GLY A 2 12.25 -20.44 -15.24
CA GLY A 2 12.81 -19.10 -15.31
C GLY A 2 12.28 -18.28 -14.13
N VAL A 3 13.02 -18.27 -13.03
CA VAL A 3 12.75 -17.34 -11.92
C VAL A 3 13.00 -15.93 -12.44
N LEU A 4 12.02 -15.03 -12.28
CA LEU A 4 12.19 -13.58 -12.43
C LEU A 4 13.21 -13.08 -11.38
N THR A 5 14.50 -13.31 -11.61
CA THR A 5 15.59 -12.82 -10.75
C THR A 5 15.91 -11.35 -11.02
N LYS A 6 15.37 -10.76 -12.08
CA LYS A 6 15.53 -9.34 -12.39
C LYS A 6 14.26 -8.58 -12.00
N THR A 7 14.18 -8.16 -10.74
CA THR A 7 13.25 -7.09 -10.35
C THR A 7 13.64 -5.85 -11.13
N VAL A 8 12.90 -5.51 -12.19
CA VAL A 8 13.17 -4.28 -12.93
C VAL A 8 12.74 -3.13 -12.03
N LYS A 9 13.70 -2.50 -11.36
CA LYS A 9 13.45 -1.31 -10.54
C LYS A 9 13.19 -0.13 -11.49
N GLY A 10 11.92 0.19 -11.70
CA GLY A 10 11.46 1.32 -12.54
C GLY A 10 10.78 2.42 -11.75
N LEU A 11 10.75 2.33 -10.42
CA LEU A 11 10.16 3.30 -9.51
C LEU A 11 11.23 3.79 -8.52
N CYS A 12 11.17 5.08 -8.20
CA CYS A 12 12.04 5.74 -7.24
C CYS A 12 11.15 6.56 -6.30
N LEU A 13 11.34 6.40 -4.98
CA LEU A 13 10.73 7.28 -4.00
C LEU A 13 11.58 8.55 -3.90
N VAL A 14 10.94 9.70 -4.01
CA VAL A 14 11.56 11.03 -4.00
C VAL A 14 10.86 11.91 -2.97
N ASP A 15 11.37 13.13 -2.79
CA ASP A 15 10.84 14.13 -1.86
C ASP A 15 10.81 13.67 -0.39
N TRP A 16 11.97 13.82 0.25
CA TRP A 16 12.18 13.46 1.66
C TRP A 16 11.92 14.64 2.61
N GLY A 17 11.27 15.72 2.15
CA GLY A 17 11.06 16.94 2.95
C GLY A 17 10.21 16.73 4.22
N ARG A 18 9.47 15.62 4.29
CA ARG A 18 8.70 15.18 5.47
C ARG A 18 9.14 13.82 6.01
N GLY A 19 10.32 13.33 5.59
CA GLY A 19 10.88 12.09 6.12
C GLY A 19 11.21 12.22 7.61
N ILE A 20 10.97 11.15 8.36
CA ILE A 20 11.28 11.07 9.79
C ILE A 20 12.39 10.04 9.99
N ASP A 21 13.54 10.47 10.50
CA ASP A 21 14.62 9.57 10.91
C ASP A 21 14.37 9.10 12.35
N LEU A 22 13.94 7.84 12.49
CA LEU A 22 13.65 7.23 13.78
C LEU A 22 14.90 7.02 14.65
N HIS A 23 16.11 6.98 14.07
CA HIS A 23 17.34 6.82 14.83
C HIS A 23 17.67 8.04 15.72
N LEU A 24 17.00 9.16 15.49
CA LEU A 24 17.11 10.37 16.30
C LEU A 24 16.19 10.37 17.53
N PHE A 25 15.36 9.33 17.69
CA PHE A 25 14.40 9.18 18.77
C PHE A 25 14.66 7.90 19.58
N PRO A 26 14.10 7.79 20.80
CA PRO A 26 14.14 6.54 21.56
C PRO A 26 13.46 5.39 20.82
N ASP A 27 13.86 4.16 21.14
CA ASP A 27 13.20 2.97 20.62
C ASP A 27 11.70 2.99 20.94
N ASN A 28 10.89 2.53 19.98
CA ASN A 28 9.43 2.52 20.05
C ASN A 28 8.77 3.91 20.19
N MET A 29 9.45 4.98 19.78
CA MET A 29 8.86 6.32 19.71
C MET A 29 7.61 6.33 18.81
N GLU A 30 6.51 6.90 19.30
CA GLU A 30 5.30 7.17 18.53
C GLU A 30 5.04 8.67 18.37
N PHE A 31 4.47 9.08 17.24
CA PHE A 31 4.18 10.46 16.94
C PHE A 31 2.70 10.76 17.06
N LYS A 32 2.38 12.00 17.42
CA LYS A 32 1.02 12.53 17.39
C LYS A 32 1.03 13.85 16.65
N GLY A 33 0.14 13.99 15.69
CA GLY A 33 0.07 15.17 14.82
C GLY A 33 -0.71 14.88 13.56
N ASP A 34 -1.08 15.94 12.85
CA ASP A 34 -1.86 15.88 11.61
C ASP A 34 -1.03 16.50 10.48
N CYS A 35 -0.96 15.82 9.34
CA CYS A 35 -0.24 16.31 8.15
C CYS A 35 -0.94 17.49 7.44
N ARG A 36 -2.18 17.81 7.86
CA ARG A 36 -3.10 18.87 7.39
C ARG A 36 -3.53 18.78 5.92
N THR A 37 -3.12 17.73 5.22
CA THR A 37 -3.56 17.45 3.86
C THR A 37 -4.60 16.35 3.90
N SER A 38 -5.87 16.68 3.68
CA SER A 38 -7.03 15.81 3.92
C SER A 38 -6.88 14.38 3.37
N GLY A 39 -6.36 14.23 2.15
CA GLY A 39 -6.19 12.93 1.48
C GLY A 39 -5.00 12.08 1.97
N PHE A 40 -4.17 12.59 2.88
CA PHE A 40 -2.98 11.89 3.39
C PHE A 40 -3.01 11.73 4.91
N ARG A 41 -4.19 11.86 5.52
CA ARG A 41 -4.38 11.64 6.96
C ARG A 41 -4.61 10.15 7.19
N CYS A 42 -3.64 9.46 7.78
CA CYS A 42 -3.82 8.04 8.13
C CYS A 42 -4.93 7.87 9.18
N VAL A 43 -5.38 6.63 9.38
CA VAL A 43 -6.49 6.30 10.29
C VAL A 43 -6.23 6.87 11.70
N GLU A 44 -5.01 6.74 12.18
CA GLU A 44 -4.59 7.21 13.50
C GLU A 44 -4.68 8.74 13.59
N MET A 45 -4.27 9.47 12.55
CA MET A 45 -4.43 10.93 12.50
C MET A 45 -5.91 11.34 12.53
N GLN A 46 -6.77 10.62 11.80
CA GLN A 46 -8.22 10.90 11.77
C GLN A 46 -8.88 10.64 13.13
N GLU A 47 -8.39 9.64 13.87
CA GLU A 47 -8.91 9.22 15.18
C GLU A 47 -8.14 9.84 16.37
N ASN A 48 -7.22 10.77 16.11
CA ASN A 48 -6.37 11.42 17.12
C ASN A 48 -5.54 10.44 17.99
N LYS A 49 -5.07 9.35 17.38
CA LYS A 49 -4.23 8.31 17.98
C LYS A 49 -2.74 8.49 17.60
N PRO A 50 -1.81 7.90 18.38
CA PRO A 50 -0.40 7.84 18.01
C PRO A 50 -0.17 7.02 16.73
N TRP A 51 0.88 7.36 15.98
CA TRP A 51 1.29 6.68 14.75
C TRP A 51 2.81 6.72 14.56
N THR A 52 3.32 5.76 13.79
CA THR A 52 4.72 5.66 13.32
C THR A 52 4.70 5.31 11.83
N PHE A 53 4.84 4.03 11.48
CA PHE A 53 4.87 3.53 10.10
C PHE A 53 3.50 3.54 9.41
N GLN A 54 2.41 3.68 10.17
CA GLN A 54 1.04 3.67 9.63
C GLN A 54 0.80 4.80 8.62
N VAL A 55 1.52 5.92 8.75
CA VAL A 55 1.44 7.02 7.78
C VAL A 55 1.88 6.57 6.38
N ASP A 56 2.95 5.77 6.30
CA ASP A 56 3.48 5.27 5.04
C ASP A 56 2.64 4.12 4.48
N THR A 57 2.16 3.21 5.33
CA THR A 57 1.27 2.12 4.88
C THR A 57 -0.06 2.67 4.37
N TYR A 58 -0.61 3.71 5.01
CA TYR A 58 -1.77 4.44 4.52
C TYR A 58 -1.48 5.12 3.18
N GLY A 59 -0.33 5.80 3.06
CA GLY A 59 0.12 6.39 1.80
C GLY A 59 0.21 5.37 0.66
N LEU A 60 0.73 4.17 0.94
CA LEU A 60 0.74 3.07 -0.03
C LEU A 60 -0.67 2.67 -0.46
N CYS A 61 -1.63 2.58 0.47
CA CYS A 61 -3.03 2.33 0.14
C CYS A 61 -3.62 3.43 -0.76
N VAL A 62 -3.34 4.70 -0.48
CA VAL A 62 -3.79 5.83 -1.32
C VAL A 62 -3.24 5.69 -2.75
N ILE A 63 -1.96 5.37 -2.92
CA ILE A 63 -1.33 5.19 -4.23
C ILE A 63 -1.95 4.02 -4.98
N VAL A 64 -2.11 2.87 -4.33
CA VAL A 64 -2.73 1.67 -4.92
C VAL A 64 -4.18 1.95 -5.34
N HIS A 65 -4.96 2.59 -4.47
CA HIS A 65 -6.33 2.98 -4.77
C HIS A 65 -6.40 3.91 -5.98
N MET A 66 -5.53 4.91 -6.04
CA MET A 66 -5.47 5.85 -7.17
C MET A 66 -5.12 5.13 -8.48
N MET A 67 -4.19 4.17 -8.48
CA MET A 67 -3.88 3.37 -9.67
C MET A 67 -5.03 2.47 -10.12
N LEU A 68 -5.85 1.96 -9.20
CA LEU A 68 -6.99 1.09 -9.51
C LEU A 68 -8.23 1.86 -9.96
N HIS A 69 -8.55 2.95 -9.24
CA HIS A 69 -9.82 3.66 -9.35
C HIS A 69 -9.72 5.01 -10.05
N ASN A 70 -8.51 5.56 -10.22
CA ASN A 70 -8.28 6.91 -10.73
C ASN A 70 -9.06 7.99 -9.94
N SER A 71 -9.14 7.80 -8.61
CA SER A 71 -9.79 8.73 -7.69
C SER A 71 -9.02 8.76 -6.36
N TYR A 72 -9.31 9.75 -5.52
CA TYR A 72 -8.83 9.73 -4.14
C TYR A 72 -9.48 8.60 -3.34
N MET A 73 -8.74 8.08 -2.36
CA MET A 73 -9.21 7.03 -1.47
C MET A 73 -10.03 7.65 -0.34
N GLU A 74 -11.25 7.18 -0.18
CA GLU A 74 -12.09 7.42 0.99
C GLU A 74 -12.22 6.12 1.78
N ILE A 75 -12.19 6.19 3.11
CA ILE A 75 -12.25 5.02 3.99
C ILE A 75 -13.54 4.99 4.78
N ASP A 76 -14.06 3.80 5.00
CA ASP A 76 -15.21 3.52 5.85
C ASP A 76 -14.76 2.77 7.10
N LYS A 77 -15.40 3.08 8.23
CA LYS A 77 -15.15 2.47 9.55
C LYS A 77 -16.31 1.54 9.87
N LYS A 78 -16.07 0.23 9.79
CA LYS A 78 -17.10 -0.80 9.97
C LYS A 78 -16.90 -1.55 11.28
N PRO A 79 -17.98 -1.97 11.98
CA PRO A 79 -17.86 -2.88 13.10
C PRO A 79 -17.23 -4.21 12.65
N SER A 80 -16.29 -4.72 13.42
CA SER A 80 -15.64 -6.01 13.14
C SER A 80 -16.29 -7.15 13.93
N PRO A 81 -16.41 -8.38 13.39
CA PRO A 81 -17.03 -9.52 14.09
C PRO A 81 -16.32 -9.95 15.38
N ASP A 82 -15.02 -9.69 15.49
CA ASP A 82 -14.17 -9.94 16.65
C ASP A 82 -14.23 -8.82 17.71
N GLY A 83 -15.08 -7.81 17.48
CA GLY A 83 -15.15 -6.60 18.29
C GLY A 83 -14.25 -5.49 17.76
N GLY A 84 -14.61 -4.24 18.05
CA GLY A 84 -13.89 -3.07 17.52
C GLY A 84 -14.29 -2.70 16.09
N TYR A 85 -13.35 -2.15 15.33
CA TYR A 85 -13.61 -1.58 14.01
C TYR A 85 -12.54 -1.99 12.98
N VAL A 86 -12.98 -2.16 11.74
CA VAL A 86 -12.13 -2.36 10.56
C VAL A 86 -12.31 -1.20 9.58
N TYR A 87 -11.20 -0.70 9.05
CA TYR A 87 -11.13 0.34 8.05
C TYR A 87 -10.92 -0.27 6.66
N LEU A 88 -11.73 0.15 5.69
CA LEU A 88 -11.69 -0.32 4.31
C LEU A 88 -11.93 0.84 3.33
N PRO A 89 -11.39 0.80 2.10
CA PRO A 89 -11.80 1.74 1.06
C PRO A 89 -13.31 1.66 0.79
N MET A 90 -13.96 2.81 0.60
CA MET A 90 -15.38 2.90 0.25
C MET A 90 -15.67 2.38 -1.17
N SER A 91 -14.72 2.57 -2.10
CA SER A 91 -14.89 2.14 -3.48
C SER A 91 -14.87 0.62 -3.60
N SER A 92 -15.86 0.08 -4.32
CA SER A 92 -15.94 -1.36 -4.57
C SER A 92 -14.92 -1.81 -5.62
N LEU A 93 -14.20 -2.89 -5.34
CA LEU A 93 -13.30 -3.53 -6.30
C LEU A 93 -14.10 -4.17 -7.45
N LYS A 94 -13.60 -4.06 -8.69
CA LYS A 94 -14.26 -4.66 -9.86
C LYS A 94 -14.13 -6.19 -9.79
N ARG A 95 -15.20 -6.91 -10.17
CA ARG A 95 -15.27 -8.38 -10.07
C ARG A 95 -14.13 -9.11 -10.79
N TYR A 96 -13.67 -8.57 -11.91
CA TYR A 96 -12.60 -9.17 -12.71
C TYR A 96 -11.18 -8.86 -12.19
N TRP A 97 -11.06 -8.03 -11.15
CA TRP A 97 -9.79 -7.85 -10.45
C TRP A 97 -9.53 -9.02 -9.49
N LYS A 98 -8.29 -9.15 -9.03
CA LYS A 98 -7.95 -10.07 -7.93
C LYS A 98 -8.45 -9.54 -6.59
N VAL A 99 -9.77 -9.56 -6.43
CA VAL A 99 -10.51 -8.94 -5.30
C VAL A 99 -9.90 -9.35 -3.96
N GLU A 100 -9.69 -10.65 -3.73
CA GLU A 100 -9.13 -11.14 -2.46
C GLU A 100 -7.70 -10.64 -2.20
N LEU A 101 -6.87 -10.55 -3.24
CA LEU A 101 -5.49 -10.08 -3.13
C LEU A 101 -5.44 -8.60 -2.74
N TRP A 102 -6.25 -7.77 -3.42
CA TRP A 102 -6.35 -6.34 -3.11
C TRP A 102 -7.01 -6.09 -1.77
N LYS A 103 -8.09 -6.83 -1.44
CA LYS A 103 -8.76 -6.73 -0.14
C LYS A 103 -7.80 -7.07 1.00
N ASN A 104 -7.00 -8.13 0.86
CA ASN A 104 -5.98 -8.50 1.83
C ASN A 104 -4.96 -7.38 2.04
N LEU A 105 -4.50 -6.73 0.96
CA LEU A 105 -3.61 -5.56 1.04
C LEU A 105 -4.24 -4.42 1.85
N PHE A 106 -5.44 -3.98 1.47
CA PHE A 106 -6.10 -2.86 2.15
C PHE A 106 -6.40 -3.17 3.62
N VAL A 107 -6.94 -4.35 3.93
CA VAL A 107 -7.22 -4.77 5.31
C VAL A 107 -5.95 -4.73 6.14
N LYS A 108 -4.86 -5.38 5.70
CA LYS A 108 -3.62 -5.46 6.48
C LYS A 108 -2.95 -4.10 6.70
N LEU A 109 -2.95 -3.24 5.69
CA LEU A 109 -2.22 -1.96 5.75
C LEU A 109 -3.00 -0.84 6.44
N LEU A 110 -4.34 -0.80 6.32
CA LEU A 110 -5.17 0.22 6.98
C LEU A 110 -5.46 -0.08 8.45
N ASN A 111 -5.23 -1.32 8.89
CA ASN A 111 -5.57 -1.79 10.23
C ASN A 111 -4.34 -2.34 10.99
N SER A 112 -3.14 -1.91 10.61
CA SER A 112 -1.89 -2.32 11.27
C SER A 112 -1.73 -1.61 12.62
N ASN A 113 -1.60 -2.38 13.70
CA ASN A 113 -1.35 -1.82 15.04
C ASN A 113 0.12 -1.40 15.21
N PRO A 114 0.40 -0.34 16.00
CA PRO A 114 1.76 -0.01 16.40
C PRO A 114 2.45 -1.18 17.11
N GLY A 115 3.71 -1.44 16.78
CA GLY A 115 4.52 -2.50 17.41
C GLY A 115 4.30 -3.90 16.83
N TYR A 116 3.47 -4.07 15.81
CA TYR A 116 3.42 -5.30 15.03
C TYR A 116 4.63 -5.38 14.10
N ASN A 117 5.06 -6.57 13.66
CA ASN A 117 6.21 -6.68 12.75
C ASN A 117 5.82 -6.20 11.34
N GLU A 118 5.90 -4.89 11.07
CA GLU A 118 5.49 -4.28 9.80
C GLU A 118 6.32 -4.83 8.64
N LYS A 119 7.61 -5.10 8.89
CA LYS A 119 8.50 -5.71 7.91
C LYS A 119 7.98 -7.07 7.45
N LYS A 120 7.57 -7.94 8.39
CA LYS A 120 7.01 -9.25 8.06
C LYS A 120 5.67 -9.10 7.33
N LEU A 121 4.81 -8.18 7.78
CA LEU A 121 3.55 -7.89 7.11
C LEU A 121 3.76 -7.48 5.64
N LEU A 122 4.71 -6.57 5.37
CA LEU A 122 5.03 -6.12 4.02
C LEU A 122 5.69 -7.22 3.17
N GLN A 123 6.52 -8.08 3.78
CA GLN A 123 7.08 -9.26 3.12
C GLN A 123 5.98 -10.23 2.69
N ASP A 124 5.07 -10.58 3.59
CA ASP A 124 3.96 -11.50 3.30
C ASP A 124 3.03 -10.96 2.21
N LEU A 125 2.73 -9.67 2.25
CA LEU A 125 1.98 -9.01 1.18
C LEU A 125 2.73 -9.11 -0.14
N ARG A 126 4.01 -8.76 -0.19
CA ARG A 126 4.82 -8.86 -1.40
C ARG A 126 4.84 -10.29 -1.95
N GLU A 127 5.06 -11.28 -1.10
CA GLU A 127 5.09 -12.70 -1.49
C GLU A 127 3.75 -13.13 -2.12
N SER A 128 2.61 -12.74 -1.55
CA SER A 128 1.30 -13.07 -2.11
C SER A 128 1.08 -12.50 -3.52
N PHE A 129 1.58 -11.29 -3.79
CA PHE A 129 1.53 -10.70 -5.13
C PHE A 129 2.50 -11.38 -6.10
N GLN A 130 3.70 -11.73 -5.63
CA GLN A 130 4.68 -12.45 -6.45
C GLN A 130 4.19 -13.86 -6.81
N GLU A 131 3.58 -14.57 -5.86
CA GLU A 131 2.97 -15.86 -6.09
C GLU A 131 1.88 -15.75 -7.15
N TYR A 132 0.98 -14.76 -7.03
CA TYR A 132 -0.02 -14.49 -8.06
C TYR A 132 0.61 -14.25 -9.43
N MET A 133 1.66 -13.42 -9.52
CA MET A 133 2.36 -13.18 -10.79
C MET A 133 2.92 -14.47 -11.40
N CYS A 134 3.37 -15.42 -10.57
CA CYS A 134 3.93 -16.69 -11.01
C CYS A 134 2.87 -17.76 -11.32
N THR A 135 1.58 -17.54 -11.02
CA THR A 135 0.52 -18.54 -11.29
C THR A 135 0.31 -18.81 -12.78
N ASP A 136 0.58 -17.83 -13.63
CA ASP A 136 0.39 -17.93 -15.08
C ASP A 136 1.59 -17.30 -15.83
N PRO A 137 2.39 -18.11 -16.57
CA PRO A 137 3.46 -17.58 -17.41
C PRO A 137 3.00 -16.53 -18.44
N HIS A 138 1.74 -16.58 -18.90
CA HIS A 138 1.19 -15.58 -19.81
C HIS A 138 1.00 -14.21 -19.14
N LEU A 139 0.70 -14.19 -17.84
CA LEU A 139 0.58 -12.96 -17.06
C LEU A 139 1.91 -12.21 -17.00
N ILE A 140 3.01 -12.92 -16.73
CA ILE A 140 4.36 -12.33 -16.72
C ILE A 140 4.71 -11.71 -18.07
N LYS A 141 4.40 -12.42 -19.16
CA LYS A 141 4.63 -11.91 -20.51
C LYS A 141 3.79 -10.65 -20.76
N THR A 142 2.51 -10.70 -20.42
CA THR A 142 1.58 -9.56 -20.56
C THR A 142 2.07 -8.34 -19.77
N ILE A 143 2.49 -8.52 -18.52
CA ILE A 143 3.03 -7.43 -17.70
C ILE A 143 4.30 -6.85 -18.32
N SER A 144 5.20 -7.69 -18.83
CA SER A 144 6.42 -7.24 -19.49
C SER A 144 6.12 -6.40 -20.73
N ASP A 145 5.15 -6.83 -21.54
CA ASP A 145 4.71 -6.10 -22.74
C ASP A 145 4.05 -4.76 -22.37
N LEU A 146 3.22 -4.73 -21.33
CA LEU A 146 2.60 -3.49 -20.82
C LEU A 146 3.65 -2.51 -20.27
N LEU A 147 4.64 -2.99 -19.52
CA LEU A 147 5.74 -2.16 -19.02
C LEU A 147 6.59 -1.58 -20.17
N ALA A 148 6.82 -2.36 -21.24
CA ALA A 148 7.52 -1.86 -22.43
C ALA A 148 6.72 -0.74 -23.11
N LYS A 149 5.40 -0.92 -23.27
CA LYS A 149 4.51 0.12 -23.83
C LYS A 149 4.50 1.39 -22.98
N GLN A 150 4.44 1.25 -21.65
CA GLN A 150 4.48 2.39 -20.73
C GLN A 150 5.80 3.18 -20.85
N ARG A 151 6.94 2.50 -20.98
CA ARG A 151 8.24 3.17 -21.18
C ARG A 151 8.26 3.98 -22.47
N LEU A 152 7.77 3.40 -23.57
CA LEU A 152 7.69 4.09 -24.85
C LEU A 152 6.81 5.34 -24.76
N SER A 153 5.66 5.28 -24.09
CA SER A 153 4.80 6.46 -23.92
C SER A 153 5.44 7.56 -23.06
N MET A 154 6.28 7.20 -22.08
CA MET A 154 6.97 8.20 -21.24
C MET A 154 8.17 8.85 -21.95
N CYS A 155 8.78 8.20 -22.94
CA CYS A 155 9.88 8.78 -23.72
C CYS A 155 9.42 9.73 -24.84
N VAL A 156 8.12 9.77 -25.12
CA VAL A 156 7.50 10.65 -26.14
C VAL A 156 6.84 11.88 -25.49
N ALA A 157 6.81 11.94 -24.16
CA ALA A 157 6.26 13.04 -23.37
C ALA A 157 7.34 14.06 -22.98
#